data_AF-A0A8K0MQ36-F1
#
_entry.id   AF-A0A8K0MQ36-F1
#
_cell.length_a   1.000
_cell.length_b   1.000
_cell.length_c   1.000
_cell.angle_alpha   90.00
_cell.angle_beta   90.00
_cell.angle_gamma   90.00
#
_symmetry.space_group_name_H-M   'P 1'
#
loop_
_entity.id
_entity.type
_entity.pdbx_description
1 polymer ?
#
loop_
_entity_poly.entity_id
_entity_poly.type
_entity_poly.pdbx_seq_one_letter_code
_entity_poly.pdbx_strand_id
1 'polypeptide(L)'
;MSVLAQNESNTNQLRSGLRDPSDDHDDMLSTWSHRAWVATGCTTVLVSLAKSIMGAANSHIWLETILAGLFGRQFANNLHALARAASIIMLPVDLAFDDPIIHGFLGVCFGCLVFSQQFHAWAHCPKSRLPQLVVALQGHGLLVSRSQHAAHHRPPYNKNYCIVSGIWNEFLDKHKVFEKLEMVLFSKLGVRPRSWDIGPN
;
A
#
# COMPACT_ATOMS: atom_id res chain seq x y z
N MET A 1 39.51 -32.99 -37.07
CA MET A 1 39.66 -32.62 -35.63
C MET A 1 38.94 -31.32 -35.23
N SER A 2 38.17 -30.63 -36.10
CA SER A 2 37.50 -29.37 -35.70
C SER A 2 36.00 -29.49 -35.38
N VAL A 3 35.30 -30.50 -35.90
CA VAL A 3 33.83 -30.66 -35.68
C VAL A 3 33.49 -31.13 -34.26
N LEU A 4 34.35 -31.96 -33.65
CA LEU A 4 34.13 -32.46 -32.29
C LEU A 4 34.34 -31.37 -31.21
N ALA A 5 35.33 -30.49 -31.39
CA ALA A 5 35.59 -29.38 -30.48
C ALA A 5 34.48 -28.31 -30.50
N GLN A 6 33.89 -28.07 -31.68
CA GLN A 6 32.76 -27.14 -31.81
C GLN A 6 31.50 -27.66 -31.09
N ASN A 7 31.30 -28.98 -31.09
CA ASN A 7 30.15 -29.60 -30.45
C ASN A 7 30.26 -29.57 -28.91
N GLU A 8 31.46 -29.81 -28.37
CA GLU A 8 31.72 -29.71 -26.92
C GLU A 8 31.57 -28.27 -26.40
N SER A 9 31.98 -27.27 -27.19
CA SER A 9 31.78 -25.84 -26.88
C SER A 9 30.30 -25.46 -26.80
N ASN A 10 29.47 -25.97 -27.73
CA ASN A 10 28.03 -25.70 -27.73
C ASN A 10 27.31 -26.41 -26.56
N THR A 11 27.71 -27.64 -26.21
CA THR A 11 27.14 -28.35 -25.07
C THR A 11 27.49 -27.71 -23.72
N ASN A 12 28.68 -27.11 -23.60
CA ASN A 12 29.09 -26.39 -22.39
C ASN A 12 28.39 -25.04 -22.23
N GLN A 13 28.10 -24.34 -23.34
CA GLN A 13 27.29 -23.11 -23.34
C GLN A 13 25.83 -23.40 -22.94
N LEU A 14 25.21 -24.48 -23.45
CA LEU A 14 23.85 -24.88 -23.10
C LEU A 14 23.70 -25.32 -21.64
N ARG A 15 24.73 -25.96 -21.05
CA ARG A 15 24.76 -26.29 -19.62
C ARG A 15 24.93 -25.08 -18.70
N SER A 16 25.60 -24.03 -19.16
CA SER A 16 25.83 -22.80 -18.37
C SER A 16 24.60 -21.87 -18.29
N GLY A 17 23.60 -22.07 -19.16
CA GLY A 17 22.39 -21.22 -19.23
C GLY A 17 21.14 -21.80 -18.56
N LEU A 18 21.18 -23.05 -18.11
CA LEU A 18 20.08 -23.70 -17.39
C LEU A 18 20.23 -23.40 -15.91
N ARG A 19 19.54 -22.35 -15.45
CA ARG A 19 19.34 -22.06 -14.03
C ARG A 19 18.66 -23.25 -13.36
N ASP A 20 19.20 -23.69 -12.22
CA ASP A 20 18.63 -24.73 -11.39
C ASP A 20 17.27 -24.27 -10.83
N PRO A 21 16.17 -25.03 -10.98
CA PRO A 21 14.87 -24.67 -10.42
C PRO A 21 14.85 -24.57 -8.89
N SER A 22 15.89 -25.05 -8.19
CA SER A 22 16.01 -24.90 -6.74
C SER A 22 16.60 -23.56 -6.28
N ASP A 23 17.05 -22.70 -7.20
CA ASP A 23 17.65 -21.39 -6.86
C ASP A 23 16.61 -20.25 -6.76
N ASP A 24 15.31 -20.55 -6.89
CA ASP A 24 14.21 -19.57 -6.92
C ASP A 24 13.51 -19.38 -5.56
N HIS A 25 14.26 -19.51 -4.45
CA HIS A 25 13.70 -19.38 -3.10
C HIS A 25 14.23 -18.23 -2.25
N ASP A 26 15.03 -17.31 -2.83
CA ASP A 26 15.56 -16.16 -2.09
C ASP A 26 15.05 -14.76 -2.53
N ASP A 27 14.04 -14.69 -3.40
CA ASP A 27 13.56 -13.40 -3.95
C ASP A 27 12.40 -12.72 -3.17
N MET A 28 12.11 -13.14 -1.93
CA MET A 28 11.10 -12.47 -1.09
C MET A 28 11.48 -12.34 0.41
N LEU A 29 12.77 -12.34 0.73
CA LEU A 29 13.21 -12.13 2.12
C LEU A 29 13.40 -10.63 2.43
N SER A 30 12.57 -10.09 3.33
CA SER A 30 12.77 -8.73 3.84
C SER A 30 14.13 -8.65 4.52
N THR A 31 15.04 -7.81 4.02
CA THR A 31 16.37 -7.63 4.63
C THR A 31 16.26 -7.14 6.07
N TRP A 32 17.30 -7.37 6.88
CA TRP A 32 17.37 -6.85 8.25
C TRP A 32 17.19 -5.33 8.32
N SER A 33 17.61 -4.61 7.29
CA SER A 33 17.38 -3.17 7.16
C SER A 33 15.90 -2.82 6.94
N HIS A 34 15.16 -3.58 6.12
CA HIS A 34 13.70 -3.41 5.99
C HIS A 34 12.99 -3.65 7.32
N ARG A 35 13.41 -4.70 8.06
CA ARG A 35 12.88 -5.03 9.39
C ARG A 35 13.19 -3.94 10.40
N ALA A 36 14.39 -3.35 10.37
CA ALA A 36 14.79 -2.27 11.26
C ALA A 36 14.00 -0.98 11.01
N TRP A 37 13.87 -0.53 9.76
CA TRP A 37 13.13 0.71 9.45
C TRP A 37 11.63 0.62 9.75
N VAL A 38 11.01 -0.54 9.46
CA VAL A 38 9.62 -0.80 9.85
C VAL A 38 9.50 -0.89 11.37
N ALA A 39 10.42 -1.57 12.05
CA ALA A 39 10.42 -1.64 13.52
C ALA A 39 10.55 -0.25 14.17
N THR A 40 11.40 0.64 13.65
CA THR A 40 11.57 2.00 14.17
C THR A 40 10.31 2.87 13.96
N GLY A 41 9.72 2.86 12.77
CA GLY A 41 8.46 3.57 12.50
C GLY A 41 7.25 2.98 13.25
N CYS A 42 7.22 1.66 13.41
CA CYS A 42 6.20 1.01 14.22
C CYS A 42 6.41 1.23 15.71
N THR A 43 7.64 1.26 16.24
CA THR A 43 7.88 1.45 17.68
C THR A 43 7.47 2.83 18.16
N THR A 44 7.61 3.90 17.39
CA THR A 44 7.12 5.24 17.80
C THR A 44 5.59 5.30 17.88
N VAL A 45 4.90 4.67 16.93
CA VAL A 45 3.43 4.53 16.93
C VAL A 45 2.97 3.56 18.02
N LEU A 46 3.67 2.43 18.19
CA LEU A 46 3.36 1.38 19.16
C LEU A 46 3.73 1.77 20.59
N VAL A 47 4.73 2.61 20.85
CA VAL A 47 5.04 3.14 22.19
C VAL A 47 3.96 4.15 22.61
N SER A 48 3.47 4.93 21.65
CA SER A 48 2.34 5.85 21.88
C SER A 48 1.03 5.08 22.09
N LEU A 49 0.83 3.96 21.39
CA LEU A 49 -0.33 3.09 21.53
C LEU A 49 -0.23 2.15 22.74
N ALA A 50 0.95 1.65 23.10
CA ALA A 50 1.18 0.77 24.25
C ALA A 50 1.04 1.53 25.57
N LYS A 51 1.39 2.82 25.64
CA LYS A 51 1.01 3.68 26.76
C LYS A 51 -0.53 3.81 26.92
N SER A 52 -1.30 3.57 25.87
CA SER A 52 -2.76 3.56 25.87
C SER A 52 -3.36 2.15 26.13
N ILE A 53 -2.68 1.08 25.67
CA ILE A 53 -3.15 -0.32 25.77
C ILE A 53 -2.64 -1.04 27.02
N MET A 54 -1.55 -0.62 27.67
CA MET A 54 -1.12 -1.17 28.96
C MET A 54 -2.16 -0.99 30.09
N GLY A 55 -3.28 -0.30 29.82
CA GLY A 55 -4.50 -0.32 30.63
C GLY A 55 -5.46 -1.50 30.38
N ALA A 56 -5.21 -2.41 29.44
CA ALA A 56 -6.11 -3.53 29.13
C ALA A 56 -5.31 -4.83 28.88
N ALA A 57 -5.55 -5.81 29.75
CA ALA A 57 -4.69 -6.97 29.99
C ALA A 57 -4.84 -8.16 29.01
N ASN A 58 -3.72 -8.85 28.83
CA ASN A 58 -3.47 -10.30 28.69
C ASN A 58 -4.53 -11.24 28.06
N SER A 59 -4.23 -11.78 26.87
CA SER A 59 -3.97 -13.20 26.53
C SER A 59 -4.26 -13.49 25.04
N HIS A 60 -3.50 -14.41 24.41
CA HIS A 60 -3.57 -14.94 23.00
C HIS A 60 -2.36 -14.73 22.04
N ILE A 61 -1.14 -14.58 22.58
CA ILE A 61 0.10 -14.23 21.84
C ILE A 61 0.44 -15.12 20.62
N TRP A 62 0.16 -16.43 20.62
CA TRP A 62 0.67 -17.32 19.55
C TRP A 62 -0.09 -17.27 18.22
N LEU A 63 -1.42 -17.17 18.27
CA LEU A 63 -2.26 -16.96 17.08
C LEU A 63 -2.10 -15.54 16.54
N GLU A 64 -1.99 -14.56 17.44
CA GLU A 64 -1.70 -13.17 17.07
C GLU A 64 -0.34 -13.03 16.40
N THR A 65 0.68 -13.82 16.76
CA THR A 65 2.01 -13.72 16.13
C THR A 65 2.00 -14.24 14.69
N ILE A 66 1.26 -15.31 14.38
CA ILE A 66 1.14 -15.84 13.00
C ILE A 66 0.28 -14.90 12.14
N LEU A 67 -0.82 -14.41 12.69
CA LEU A 67 -1.67 -13.42 12.03
C LEU A 67 -0.90 -12.12 11.84
N ALA A 68 -0.23 -11.57 12.86
CA ALA A 68 0.67 -10.43 12.74
C ALA A 68 1.84 -10.70 11.78
N GLY A 69 2.28 -11.94 11.62
CA GLY A 69 3.27 -12.33 10.62
C GLY A 69 2.76 -12.20 9.19
N LEU A 70 1.58 -12.72 8.88
CA LEU A 70 0.98 -12.63 7.53
C LEU A 70 0.43 -11.24 7.22
N PHE A 71 -0.33 -10.67 8.15
CA PHE A 71 -0.86 -9.31 8.06
C PHE A 71 0.25 -8.26 8.10
N GLY A 72 1.20 -8.40 9.02
CA GLY A 72 2.33 -7.49 9.17
C GLY A 72 3.27 -7.54 7.97
N ARG A 73 3.46 -8.69 7.32
CA ARG A 73 4.23 -8.77 6.06
C ARG A 73 3.56 -7.99 4.93
N GLN A 74 2.27 -8.22 4.68
CA GLN A 74 1.57 -7.51 3.60
C GLN A 74 1.48 -6.00 3.90
N PHE A 75 1.22 -5.64 5.16
CA PHE A 75 1.19 -4.27 5.63
C PHE A 75 2.55 -3.60 5.47
N ALA A 76 3.63 -4.24 5.93
CA ALA A 76 4.99 -3.73 5.77
C ALA A 76 5.37 -3.57 4.29
N ASN A 77 5.08 -4.57 3.46
CA ASN A 77 5.38 -4.51 2.02
C ASN A 77 4.64 -3.38 1.32
N ASN A 78 3.38 -3.14 1.67
CA ASN A 78 2.59 -2.07 1.06
C ASN A 78 3.04 -0.68 1.53
N LEU A 79 3.45 -0.54 2.79
CA LEU A 79 3.82 0.76 3.35
C LEU A 79 5.30 1.12 3.17
N HIS A 80 6.21 0.16 3.02
CA HIS A 80 7.65 0.43 3.10
C HIS A 80 8.13 1.46 2.08
N ALA A 81 7.64 1.39 0.83
CA ALA A 81 8.09 2.29 -0.23
C ALA A 81 7.69 3.74 0.06
N LEU A 82 6.46 3.95 0.52
CA LEU A 82 5.92 5.26 0.87
C LEU A 82 6.52 5.78 2.18
N ALA A 83 6.69 4.92 3.18
CA ALA A 83 7.35 5.25 4.43
C ALA A 83 8.82 5.64 4.21
N ARG A 84 9.53 4.94 3.32
CA ARG A 84 10.90 5.30 2.91
C ARG A 84 10.93 6.65 2.21
N ALA A 85 10.03 6.89 1.26
CA ALA A 85 9.93 8.18 0.58
C ALA A 85 9.63 9.32 1.56
N ALA A 86 8.64 9.13 2.45
CA ALA A 86 8.31 10.09 3.50
C ALA A 86 9.51 10.36 4.42
N SER A 87 10.25 9.33 4.82
CA SER A 87 11.44 9.48 5.67
C SER A 87 12.57 10.26 4.99
N ILE A 88 12.81 10.01 3.70
CA ILE A 88 13.80 10.75 2.91
C ILE A 88 13.42 12.24 2.80
N ILE A 89 12.12 12.55 2.70
CA ILE A 89 11.63 13.93 2.62
C ILE A 89 11.63 14.61 3.99
N MET A 90 11.25 13.90 5.06
CA MET A 90 11.20 14.45 6.41
C MET A 90 12.59 14.70 6.98
N LEU A 91 13.59 13.86 6.67
CA LEU A 91 14.92 13.99 7.24
C LEU A 91 15.57 15.39 7.02
N PRO A 92 15.59 15.98 5.80
CA PRO A 92 16.04 17.35 5.63
C PRO A 92 15.22 18.39 6.39
N VAL A 93 13.91 18.17 6.53
CA VAL A 93 13.04 19.09 7.27
C VAL A 93 13.38 19.06 8.76
N ASP A 94 13.51 17.87 9.33
CA ASP A 94 13.88 17.66 10.73
C ASP A 94 15.27 18.25 11.05
N LEU A 95 16.17 18.30 10.07
CA LEU A 95 17.50 18.90 10.21
C LEU A 95 17.51 20.42 9.99
N ALA A 96 16.60 20.95 9.17
CA ALA A 96 16.58 22.36 8.78
C ALA A 96 15.66 23.22 9.65
N PHE A 97 14.66 22.62 10.29
CA PHE A 97 13.65 23.31 11.07
C PHE A 97 13.52 22.63 12.44
N ASP A 98 13.33 23.41 13.50
CA ASP A 98 13.08 22.93 14.88
C ASP A 98 11.75 23.52 15.41
N ASP A 99 10.72 23.53 14.55
CA ASP A 99 9.39 24.05 14.91
C ASP A 99 8.42 22.86 15.13
N PRO A 100 7.92 22.64 16.35
CA PRO A 100 7.04 21.52 16.65
C PRO A 100 5.70 21.56 15.89
N ILE A 101 5.24 22.74 15.46
CA ILE A 101 4.01 22.87 14.66
C ILE A 101 4.26 22.32 13.24
N ILE A 102 5.40 22.66 12.64
CA ILE A 102 5.78 22.17 11.30
C ILE A 102 5.94 20.64 11.33
N HIS A 103 6.62 20.10 12.33
CA HIS A 103 6.79 18.65 12.48
C HIS A 103 5.47 17.94 12.72
N GLY A 104 4.61 18.48 13.59
CA GLY A 104 3.28 17.92 13.85
C GLY A 104 2.42 17.90 12.59
N PHE A 105 2.38 19.02 11.85
CA PHE A 105 1.63 19.13 10.60
C PHE A 105 2.14 18.13 9.55
N LEU A 106 3.44 18.12 9.27
CA LEU A 106 4.02 17.25 8.26
C LEU A 106 3.95 15.77 8.66
N GLY A 107 4.18 15.46 9.94
CA GLY A 107 4.01 14.11 10.47
C GLY A 107 2.59 13.57 10.26
N VAL A 108 1.57 14.38 10.53
CA VAL A 108 0.17 14.03 10.25
C VAL A 108 -0.08 13.93 8.74
N CYS A 109 0.40 14.88 7.94
CA CYS A 109 0.24 14.85 6.48
C CYS A 109 0.84 13.59 5.85
N PHE A 110 2.11 13.27 6.14
CA PHE A 110 2.76 12.07 5.64
C PHE A 110 2.14 10.80 6.23
N GLY A 111 1.73 10.81 7.50
CA GLY A 111 0.95 9.73 8.09
C GLY A 111 -0.30 9.43 7.28
N CYS A 112 -1.11 10.45 6.98
CA CYS A 112 -2.30 10.32 6.15
C CYS A 112 -1.99 9.76 4.75
N LEU A 113 -0.91 10.21 4.10
CA LEU A 113 -0.49 9.71 2.78
C LEU A 113 -0.08 8.23 2.82
N VAL A 114 0.65 7.81 3.86
CA VAL A 114 1.09 6.43 4.00
C VAL A 114 -0.11 5.53 4.33
N PHE A 115 -0.94 5.91 5.29
CA PHE A 115 -2.09 5.09 5.71
C PHE A 115 -3.21 5.02 4.68
N SER A 116 -3.44 6.07 3.87
CA SER A 116 -4.43 6.02 2.79
C SER A 116 -4.17 4.89 1.81
N GLN A 117 -2.90 4.62 1.52
CA GLN A 117 -2.46 3.54 0.64
C GLN A 117 -2.68 2.16 1.28
N GLN A 118 -2.58 2.06 2.60
CA GLN A 118 -2.96 0.83 3.31
C GLN A 118 -4.46 0.58 3.27
N PHE A 119 -5.27 1.62 3.48
CA PHE A 119 -6.72 1.50 3.44
C PHE A 119 -7.22 1.10 2.05
N HIS A 120 -6.63 1.68 1.00
CA HIS A 120 -6.86 1.28 -0.38
C HIS A 120 -6.44 -0.18 -0.63
N ALA A 121 -5.27 -0.62 -0.15
CA ALA A 121 -4.87 -2.02 -0.30
C ALA A 121 -5.84 -3.00 0.39
N TRP A 122 -6.36 -2.66 1.56
CA TRP A 122 -7.41 -3.45 2.22
C TRP A 122 -8.72 -3.47 1.43
N ALA A 123 -9.04 -2.42 0.68
CA ALA A 123 -10.20 -2.40 -0.22
C ALA A 123 -10.10 -3.40 -1.38
N HIS A 124 -8.90 -3.85 -1.76
CA HIS A 124 -8.74 -4.93 -2.72
C HIS A 124 -8.85 -6.33 -2.09
N CYS A 125 -8.74 -6.45 -0.77
CA CYS A 125 -8.67 -7.73 -0.08
C CYS A 125 -10.06 -8.31 0.24
N PRO A 126 -10.26 -9.64 0.11
CA PRO A 126 -11.49 -10.28 0.56
C PRO A 126 -11.61 -10.19 2.09
N LYS A 127 -12.85 -10.10 2.61
CA LYS A 127 -13.14 -9.94 4.05
C LYS A 127 -12.50 -11.01 4.93
N SER A 128 -12.36 -12.25 4.44
CA SER A 128 -11.73 -13.36 5.15
C SER A 128 -10.23 -13.17 5.42
N ARG A 129 -9.57 -12.28 4.67
CA ARG A 129 -8.15 -11.94 4.81
C ARG A 129 -7.96 -10.55 5.41
N LEU A 130 -8.93 -10.04 6.17
CA LEU A 130 -8.85 -8.74 6.84
C LEU A 130 -9.04 -8.92 8.36
N PRO A 131 -8.40 -8.10 9.19
CA PRO A 131 -8.72 -8.06 10.62
C PRO A 131 -10.19 -7.68 10.81
N GLN A 132 -10.84 -8.26 11.83
CA GLN A 132 -12.27 -8.04 12.08
C GLN A 132 -12.60 -6.55 12.26
N LEU A 133 -11.73 -5.79 12.91
CA LEU A 133 -11.86 -4.35 13.05
C LEU A 133 -11.91 -3.63 11.70
N VAL A 134 -11.03 -4.00 10.75
CA VAL A 134 -11.02 -3.42 9.40
C VAL A 134 -12.32 -3.74 8.68
N VAL A 135 -12.82 -4.98 8.79
CA VAL A 135 -14.11 -5.38 8.21
C VAL A 135 -15.26 -4.56 8.81
N ALA A 136 -15.26 -4.34 10.13
CA ALA A 136 -16.26 -3.51 10.79
C ALA A 136 -16.19 -2.06 10.33
N LEU A 137 -15.00 -1.45 10.25
CA LEU A 137 -14.81 -0.09 9.76
C LEU A 137 -15.24 0.07 8.29
N GLN A 138 -14.97 -0.92 7.44
CA GLN A 138 -15.46 -0.96 6.06
C GLN A 138 -16.99 -1.09 6.00
N GLY A 139 -17.59 -1.84 6.94
CA GLY A 139 -19.04 -1.99 7.06
C GLY A 139 -19.76 -0.68 7.41
N HIS A 140 -19.10 0.19 8.19
CA HIS A 140 -19.63 1.51 8.56
C HIS A 140 -19.22 2.63 7.58
N GLY A 141 -18.47 2.31 6.52
CA GLY A 141 -17.95 3.29 5.56
C GLY A 141 -16.80 4.16 6.07
N LEU A 142 -16.37 4.00 7.33
CA LEU A 142 -15.21 4.71 7.88
C LEU A 142 -13.93 4.39 7.11
N LEU A 143 -13.80 3.14 6.66
CA LEU A 143 -12.85 2.75 5.62
C LEU A 143 -13.60 2.43 4.32
N VAL A 144 -12.98 2.68 3.17
CA VAL A 144 -13.60 2.34 1.88
C VAL A 144 -13.81 0.83 1.79
N SER A 145 -15.03 0.44 1.44
CA SER A 145 -15.39 -0.97 1.28
C SER A 145 -14.84 -1.55 -0.02
N ARG A 146 -14.58 -2.85 -0.04
CA ARG A 146 -14.19 -3.57 -1.28
C ARG A 146 -15.20 -3.39 -2.41
N SER A 147 -16.49 -3.36 -2.11
CA SER A 147 -17.56 -3.19 -3.10
C SER A 147 -17.54 -1.81 -3.74
N GLN A 148 -17.41 -0.74 -2.95
CA GLN A 148 -17.33 0.63 -3.50
C GLN A 148 -16.06 0.80 -4.33
N HIS A 149 -14.93 0.34 -3.82
CA HIS A 149 -13.66 0.39 -4.53
C HIS A 149 -13.70 -0.42 -5.83
N ALA A 150 -14.25 -1.63 -5.81
CA ALA A 150 -14.41 -2.44 -7.02
C ALA A 150 -15.35 -1.78 -8.05
N ALA A 151 -16.36 -1.03 -7.60
CA ALA A 151 -17.23 -0.27 -8.49
C ALA A 151 -16.48 0.88 -9.18
N HIS A 152 -15.51 1.52 -8.51
CA HIS A 152 -14.64 2.53 -9.12
C HIS A 152 -13.77 1.96 -10.26
N HIS A 153 -13.29 0.72 -10.12
CA HIS A 153 -12.49 0.03 -11.15
C HIS A 153 -13.28 -0.47 -12.37
N ARG A 154 -14.58 -0.16 -12.47
CA ARG A 154 -15.43 -0.58 -13.58
C ARG A 154 -15.81 0.62 -14.44
N PRO A 155 -15.98 0.43 -15.77
CA PRO A 155 -16.59 1.46 -16.61
C PRO A 155 -17.93 1.93 -16.02
N PRO A 156 -18.25 3.23 -16.10
CA PRO A 156 -17.51 4.29 -16.80
C PRO A 156 -16.50 5.03 -15.90
N TYR A 157 -15.94 4.40 -14.86
CA TYR A 157 -14.86 4.94 -14.01
C TYR A 157 -15.12 6.31 -13.35
N ASN A 158 -16.38 6.71 -13.20
CA ASN A 158 -16.77 8.07 -12.79
C ASN A 158 -17.44 8.13 -11.41
N LYS A 159 -17.24 7.12 -10.56
CA LYS A 159 -17.89 6.99 -9.26
C LYS A 159 -16.93 6.45 -8.21
N ASN A 160 -17.30 6.63 -6.94
CA ASN A 160 -16.59 6.11 -5.77
C ASN A 160 -15.09 6.47 -5.72
N TYR A 161 -14.75 7.73 -6.00
CA TYR A 161 -13.35 8.19 -6.06
C TYR A 161 -12.62 8.19 -4.70
N CYS A 162 -13.32 8.22 -3.56
CA CYS A 162 -12.68 8.24 -2.26
C CYS A 162 -12.06 6.87 -1.91
N ILE A 163 -10.73 6.85 -1.73
CA ILE A 163 -9.93 5.65 -1.45
C ILE A 163 -9.71 5.37 0.04
N VAL A 164 -10.04 6.33 0.92
CA VAL A 164 -9.84 6.22 2.37
C VAL A 164 -11.13 5.80 3.06
N SER A 165 -12.17 6.61 2.92
CA SER A 165 -13.49 6.40 3.53
C SER A 165 -14.57 6.36 2.45
N GLY A 166 -15.55 5.47 2.63
CA GLY A 166 -16.71 5.35 1.76
C GLY A 166 -17.84 6.35 2.06
N ILE A 167 -17.80 7.06 3.18
CA ILE A 167 -18.88 7.94 3.66
C ILE A 167 -19.23 9.03 2.65
N TRP A 168 -18.22 9.62 2.02
CA TRP A 168 -18.40 10.78 1.15
C TRP A 168 -18.74 10.43 -0.29
N ASN A 169 -18.56 9.17 -0.70
CA ASN A 169 -18.70 8.78 -2.11
C ASN A 169 -20.10 9.07 -2.65
N GLU A 170 -21.16 8.72 -1.92
CA GLU A 170 -22.54 8.96 -2.39
C GLU A 170 -22.82 10.45 -2.59
N PHE A 171 -22.41 11.28 -1.63
CA PHE A 171 -22.59 12.73 -1.71
C PHE A 171 -21.81 13.33 -2.90
N LEU A 172 -20.53 12.98 -3.04
CA LEU A 172 -19.67 13.53 -4.08
C LEU A 172 -20.08 13.06 -5.48
N ASP A 173 -20.51 11.81 -5.62
CA ASP A 173 -21.05 11.25 -6.87
C ASP A 173 -22.37 11.94 -7.26
N LYS A 174 -23.29 12.13 -6.30
CA LYS A 174 -24.57 12.83 -6.52
C LYS A 174 -24.36 14.25 -7.05
N HIS A 175 -23.34 14.95 -6.55
CA HIS A 175 -23.02 16.31 -6.95
C HIS A 175 -22.04 16.40 -8.13
N LYS A 176 -21.60 15.25 -8.67
CA LYS A 176 -20.65 15.14 -9.79
C LYS A 176 -19.37 15.93 -9.55
N VAL A 177 -18.88 15.94 -8.30
CA VAL A 177 -17.76 16.80 -7.89
C VAL A 177 -16.51 16.46 -8.69
N PHE A 178 -16.16 15.18 -8.79
CA PHE A 178 -14.96 14.74 -9.50
C PHE A 178 -15.10 14.83 -11.02
N GLU A 179 -16.27 14.56 -11.60
CA GLU A 179 -16.51 14.80 -13.05
C GLU A 179 -16.29 16.28 -13.42
N LYS A 180 -16.73 17.22 -12.56
CA LYS A 180 -16.47 18.66 -12.76
C LYS A 180 -14.98 18.98 -12.64
N LEU A 181 -14.26 18.36 -11.70
CA LEU A 181 -12.81 18.53 -11.58
C LEU A 181 -12.08 17.98 -12.82
N GLU A 182 -12.51 16.84 -13.35
CA GLU A 182 -11.97 16.28 -14.60
C GLU A 182 -12.16 17.25 -15.77
N MET A 183 -13.31 17.91 -15.89
CA MET A 183 -13.56 18.95 -16.90
C MET A 183 -12.59 20.13 -16.76
N VAL A 184 -12.33 20.57 -15.53
CA VAL A 184 -11.37 21.65 -15.26
C VAL A 184 -9.95 21.22 -15.63
N LEU A 185 -9.54 20.01 -15.23
CA LEU A 185 -8.22 19.47 -15.57
C LEU A 185 -8.04 19.32 -17.09
N PHE A 186 -9.05 18.81 -17.79
CA PHE A 186 -9.04 18.72 -19.25
C PHE A 186 -8.93 20.11 -19.89
N SER A 187 -9.71 21.09 -19.42
CA SER A 187 -9.66 22.46 -19.95
C SER A 187 -8.31 23.14 -19.74
N LYS A 188 -7.60 22.82 -18.65
CA LYS A 188 -6.30 23.45 -18.31
C LYS A 188 -5.09 22.70 -18.88
N LEU A 189 -5.15 21.38 -18.92
CA LEU A 189 -4.00 20.51 -19.20
C LEU A 189 -4.18 19.71 -20.50
N GLY A 190 -5.36 19.69 -21.11
CA GLY A 190 -5.68 18.88 -22.28
C GLY A 190 -5.72 17.36 -22.02
N VAL A 191 -5.53 16.93 -20.78
CA VAL A 191 -5.51 15.51 -20.40
C VAL A 191 -6.93 14.97 -20.30
N ARG A 192 -7.31 14.11 -21.25
CA ARG A 192 -8.64 13.50 -21.30
C ARG A 192 -8.80 12.48 -20.16
N PRO A 193 -9.86 12.55 -19.34
CA PRO A 193 -10.07 11.62 -18.24
C PRO A 193 -10.53 10.25 -18.76
N ARG A 194 -10.12 9.19 -18.05
CA ARG A 194 -10.49 7.80 -18.36
C ARG A 194 -12.00 7.55 -18.27
N SER A 195 -12.70 8.33 -17.45
CA SER A 195 -14.15 8.23 -17.27
C SER A 195 -14.96 8.48 -18.55
N TRP A 196 -14.33 9.08 -19.57
CA TRP A 196 -14.94 9.39 -20.86
C TRP A 196 -14.65 8.33 -21.92
N ASP A 197 -13.88 7.29 -21.58
CA ASP A 197 -13.65 6.16 -22.46
C ASP A 197 -14.89 5.26 -22.45
N ILE A 198 -15.48 5.07 -23.64
CA ILE A 198 -16.62 4.18 -23.82
C ILE A 198 -16.11 2.75 -23.64
N GLY A 199 -16.50 2.09 -22.54
CA GLY A 199 -16.28 0.65 -22.39
C GLY A 199 -17.05 -0.11 -23.49
N PRO A 200 -16.62 -1.31 -23.90
CA PRO A 200 -17.40 -2.11 -24.84
C PRO A 200 -18.82 -2.34 -24.27
N ASN A 201 -19.84 -2.05 -25.10
CA ASN A 201 -21.26 -2.23 -24.80
C ASN A 201 -21.61 -3.69 -24.52
#